data_AF-X0Y805-F1
#
_entry.id   AF-X0Y805-F1
#
_cell.length_a   1.000
_cell.length_b   1.000
_cell.length_c   1.000
_cell.angle_alpha   90.00
_cell.angle_beta   90.00
_cell.angle_gamma   90.00
#
_symmetry.space_group_name_H-M   'P 1'
#
loop_
_entity.id
_entity.type
_entity.pdbx_description
1 polymer ?
#
loop_
_entity_poly.entity_id
_entity_poly.type
_entity_poly.pdbx_seq_one_letter_code
_entity_poly.pdbx_strand_id
1 'polypeptide(L)'
;MLYKKERPAILMFKDGRYFEGIGFGATKKVYGEIVFTTITGAGYNETLTDPSYKGQIVVMTHPLVGNYGVPAWEKDVYGIHKYFESDSIKVSGFVVNECCKNPSHYESVKTLNEFLLEENIPGIEWIDTRAITKILREEGVQLGLLAVFNPGEKPNIDELRVEVKKVE
;
A
#
# COMPACT_ATOMS: atom_id res chain seq x y z
N MET A 1 -11.88 -20.49 -8.32
CA MET A 1 -11.41 -19.49 -7.35
C MET A 1 -10.13 -18.88 -7.88
N LEU A 2 -10.17 -17.57 -8.13
CA LEU A 2 -9.29 -16.82 -9.04
C LEU A 2 -7.94 -16.42 -8.41
N TYR A 3 -7.26 -17.29 -7.67
CA TYR A 3 -5.99 -16.91 -7.04
C TYR A 3 -4.97 -18.05 -7.02
N LYS A 4 -4.54 -18.47 -8.22
CA LYS A 4 -3.62 -19.61 -8.40
C LYS A 4 -2.15 -19.21 -8.61
N LYS A 5 -1.79 -17.96 -8.27
CA LYS A 5 -0.42 -17.40 -8.32
C LYS A 5 -0.20 -16.40 -7.17
N GLU A 6 -0.68 -16.73 -5.97
CA GLU A 6 -0.66 -15.75 -4.89
C GLU A 6 0.76 -15.42 -4.47
N ARG A 7 1.06 -14.12 -4.51
CA ARG A 7 2.20 -13.50 -3.84
C ARG A 7 1.75 -13.31 -2.40
N PRO A 8 2.27 -14.08 -1.44
CA PRO A 8 1.87 -13.86 -0.06
C PRO A 8 2.33 -12.47 0.38
N ALA A 9 1.51 -11.82 1.21
CA ALA A 9 1.90 -10.57 1.84
C ALA A 9 1.52 -10.58 3.32
N ILE A 10 2.39 -10.03 4.15
CA ILE A 10 2.22 -9.92 5.59
C ILE A 10 2.39 -8.46 6.00
N LEU A 11 1.38 -7.91 6.67
CA LEU A 11 1.50 -6.68 7.44
C LEU A 11 1.65 -7.06 8.91
N MET A 12 2.74 -6.63 9.57
CA MET A 12 3.00 -6.98 10.96
C MET A 12 3.32 -5.73 11.78
N PHE A 13 2.66 -5.64 12.93
CA PHE A 13 2.85 -4.60 13.93
C PHE A 13 4.04 -4.95 14.83
N LYS A 14 4.66 -3.94 15.43
CA LYS A 14 5.81 -4.11 16.36
C LYS A 14 5.52 -5.03 17.55
N ASP A 15 4.27 -5.10 17.98
CA ASP A 15 3.82 -5.98 19.05
C ASP A 15 3.69 -7.47 18.64
N GLY A 16 3.83 -7.77 17.35
CA GLY A 16 3.76 -9.13 16.79
C GLY A 16 2.37 -9.55 16.29
N ARG A 17 1.35 -8.68 16.39
CA ARG A 17 0.09 -8.86 15.65
C ARG A 17 0.38 -8.75 14.17
N TYR A 18 -0.27 -9.58 13.36
CA TYR A 18 -0.07 -9.56 11.93
C TYR A 18 -1.36 -9.87 11.20
N PHE A 19 -1.36 -9.50 9.93
CA PHE A 19 -2.43 -9.73 9.00
C PHE A 19 -1.85 -10.29 7.71
N GLU A 20 -2.55 -11.28 7.17
CA GLU A 20 -2.19 -11.95 5.93
C GLU A 20 -3.07 -11.43 4.80
N GLY A 21 -2.50 -11.33 3.62
CA GLY A 21 -3.20 -10.89 2.42
C GLY A 21 -2.44 -11.26 1.16
N ILE A 22 -2.89 -10.70 0.05
CA ILE A 22 -2.29 -10.92 -1.26
C ILE A 22 -1.45 -9.69 -1.61
N GLY A 23 -0.22 -9.92 -2.04
CA GLY A 23 0.70 -8.87 -2.44
C GLY A 23 0.41 -8.35 -3.85
N PHE A 24 0.47 -7.03 -4.01
CA PHE A 24 0.49 -6.34 -5.31
C PHE A 24 1.61 -5.29 -5.32
N GLY A 25 1.92 -4.71 -6.48
CA GLY A 25 3.08 -3.85 -6.64
C GLY A 25 4.40 -4.63 -6.55
N ALA A 26 5.42 -4.06 -5.92
CA ALA A 26 6.76 -4.64 -5.86
C ALA A 26 6.91 -5.76 -4.81
N THR A 27 7.75 -6.76 -5.10
CA THR A 27 8.13 -7.81 -4.13
C THR A 27 9.23 -7.24 -3.26
N LYS A 28 8.85 -6.70 -2.10
CA LYS A 28 9.78 -6.02 -1.21
C LYS A 28 9.31 -6.11 0.23
N LYS A 29 10.29 -6.04 1.13
CA LYS A 29 10.06 -5.83 2.56
C LYS A 29 10.38 -4.37 2.89
N VAL A 30 9.44 -3.70 3.55
CA VAL A 30 9.58 -2.30 3.97
C VAL A 30 9.18 -2.17 5.44
N TYR A 31 9.76 -1.16 6.07
CA TYR A 31 9.49 -0.78 7.46
C TYR A 31 8.94 0.63 7.48
N GLY A 32 8.07 0.91 8.43
CA GLY A 32 7.53 2.25 8.57
C GLY A 32 6.48 2.35 9.65
N GLU A 33 6.03 3.58 9.85
CA GLU A 33 4.86 3.88 10.67
C GLU A 33 3.60 3.50 9.92
N ILE A 34 2.76 2.65 10.52
CA ILE A 34 1.46 2.30 9.96
C ILE A 34 0.49 3.42 10.32
N VAL A 35 -0.03 4.08 9.30
CA VAL A 35 -1.01 5.17 9.43
C VAL A 35 -2.25 4.82 8.62
N PHE A 36 -3.39 5.39 8.98
CA PHE A 36 -4.60 5.25 8.18
C PHE A 36 -5.09 6.60 7.68
N THR A 37 -5.70 6.59 6.50
CA THR A 37 -6.38 7.76 5.94
C THR A 37 -7.84 7.44 5.68
N THR A 38 -8.71 8.41 5.99
CA THR A 38 -10.15 8.33 5.78
C THR A 38 -10.58 8.94 4.45
N ILE A 39 -9.65 9.19 3.53
CA ILE A 39 -9.97 9.74 2.22
C ILE A 39 -10.97 8.84 1.49
N THR A 40 -12.02 9.46 0.94
CA THR A 40 -13.12 8.76 0.31
C THR A 40 -12.76 8.37 -1.12
N GLY A 41 -12.34 7.13 -1.37
CA GLY A 41 -12.30 6.42 -2.67
C GLY A 41 -11.52 7.06 -3.84
N ALA A 42 -11.76 8.32 -4.12
CA ALA A 42 -10.92 9.25 -4.86
C ALA A 42 -9.75 9.75 -4.01
N GLY A 43 -8.65 10.14 -4.66
CA GLY A 43 -7.51 10.78 -3.99
C GLY A 43 -6.35 9.84 -3.63
N TYR A 44 -6.37 8.57 -4.07
CA TYR A 44 -5.29 7.64 -3.73
C TYR A 44 -3.98 7.96 -4.48
N ASN A 45 -4.03 8.53 -5.69
CA ASN A 45 -2.82 8.92 -6.42
C ASN A 45 -2.11 10.09 -5.73
N GLU A 46 -2.90 11.04 -5.25
CA GLU A 46 -2.50 12.21 -4.49
C GLU A 46 -1.93 11.76 -3.13
N THR A 47 -2.62 10.84 -2.44
CA THR A 47 -2.11 10.24 -1.19
C THR A 47 -0.78 9.50 -1.40
N LEU A 48 -0.62 8.76 -2.49
CA LEU A 48 0.62 8.04 -2.79
C LEU A 48 1.80 8.99 -3.05
N THR A 49 1.51 10.15 -3.64
CA THR A 49 2.53 11.13 -4.05
C THR A 49 2.73 12.26 -3.03
N ASP A 50 1.97 12.31 -1.95
CA ASP A 50 2.14 13.31 -0.89
C ASP A 50 3.45 13.08 -0.09
N PRO A 51 4.38 14.06 -0.08
CA PRO A 51 5.64 13.99 0.68
C PRO A 51 5.49 13.71 2.18
N SER A 52 4.32 13.99 2.76
CA SER A 52 4.04 13.80 4.19
C SER A 52 4.05 12.33 4.60
N TYR A 53 3.75 11.41 3.69
CA TYR A 53 3.73 9.97 3.96
C TYR A 53 5.07 9.27 3.78
N LYS A 54 6.16 10.03 3.63
CA LYS A 54 7.50 9.46 3.47
C LYS A 54 7.88 8.63 4.71
N GLY A 55 8.20 7.35 4.49
CA GLY A 55 8.53 6.43 5.58
C GLY A 55 7.31 5.78 6.24
N GLN A 56 6.10 6.04 5.74
CA GLN A 56 4.85 5.53 6.32
C GLN A 56 4.23 4.44 5.43
N ILE A 57 3.55 3.50 6.07
CA ILE A 57 2.73 2.47 5.44
C ILE A 57 1.28 2.94 5.57
N VAL A 58 0.68 3.31 4.44
CA VAL A 58 -0.64 3.93 4.42
C VAL A 58 -1.73 2.89 4.25
N VAL A 59 -2.68 2.90 5.18
CA VAL A 59 -3.88 2.06 5.20
C VAL A 59 -5.08 2.86 4.73
N MET A 60 -5.69 2.41 3.64
CA MET A 60 -6.92 3.00 3.11
C MET A 60 -8.13 2.45 3.86
N THR A 61 -8.93 3.33 4.47
CA THR A 61 -10.20 2.89 5.08
C THR A 61 -11.26 2.58 4.02
N HIS A 62 -11.15 3.16 2.83
CA HIS A 62 -12.06 2.87 1.73
C HIS A 62 -11.73 1.48 1.15
N PRO A 63 -12.71 0.56 1.04
CA PRO A 63 -12.41 -0.83 0.74
C PRO A 63 -11.95 -1.07 -0.71
N LEU A 64 -12.54 -0.36 -1.68
CA LEU A 64 -12.28 -0.57 -3.11
C LEU A 64 -11.38 0.53 -3.65
N VAL A 65 -10.09 0.25 -3.86
CA VAL A 65 -9.10 1.25 -4.30
C VAL A 65 -8.58 0.91 -5.68
N GLY A 66 -8.24 1.91 -6.50
CA GLY A 66 -7.74 1.72 -7.86
C GLY A 66 -8.81 1.77 -8.96
N ASN A 67 -10.04 2.18 -8.63
CA ASN A 67 -11.18 2.22 -9.56
C ASN A 67 -11.00 3.18 -10.75
N TYR A 68 -10.29 4.29 -10.57
CA TYR A 68 -10.03 5.26 -11.65
C TYR A 68 -8.62 5.13 -12.26
N GLY A 69 -7.88 4.07 -11.90
CA GLY A 69 -6.53 3.82 -12.38
C GLY A 69 -5.54 4.92 -12.02
N VAL A 70 -4.48 5.04 -12.83
CA VAL A 70 -3.42 6.02 -12.65
C VAL A 70 -3.28 6.84 -13.94
N PRO A 71 -3.34 8.18 -13.87
CA PRO A 71 -3.15 9.06 -15.01
C PRO A 71 -1.68 9.11 -15.45
N ALA A 72 -1.42 9.68 -16.62
CA ALA A 72 -0.05 9.90 -17.09
C ALA A 72 0.67 10.95 -16.23
N TRP A 73 2.01 10.83 -16.15
CA TRP A 73 2.90 11.85 -15.61
C TRP A 73 2.97 13.07 -16.55
N GLU A 74 1.89 13.86 -16.59
CA GLU A 74 1.79 15.10 -17.35
C GLU A 74 2.17 16.30 -16.47
N LYS A 75 2.88 17.25 -17.07
CA LYS A 75 3.19 18.55 -16.45
C LYS A 75 2.30 19.63 -17.05
N ASP A 76 1.85 20.55 -16.19
CA ASP A 76 1.09 21.72 -16.60
C ASP A 76 1.99 22.81 -17.21
N VAL A 77 1.39 23.96 -17.52
CA VAL A 77 2.08 25.12 -18.10
C VAL A 77 3.15 25.72 -17.18
N TYR A 78 3.11 25.41 -15.87
CA TYR A 78 4.07 25.85 -14.87
C TYR A 78 5.15 24.80 -14.60
N GLY A 79 5.11 23.65 -15.28
CA GLY A 79 6.07 22.56 -15.10
C GLY A 79 5.80 21.69 -13.87
N ILE A 80 4.62 21.80 -13.27
CA ILE A 80 4.17 21.04 -12.09
C ILE A 80 3.35 19.84 -12.56
N HIS A 81 3.43 18.71 -11.85
CA HIS A 81 2.62 17.54 -12.18
C HIS A 81 1.13 17.85 -12.02
N LYS A 82 0.35 17.62 -13.07
CA LYS A 82 -1.05 18.03 -13.14
C LYS A 82 -1.98 17.21 -12.24
N TYR A 83 -1.61 15.95 -12.00
CA TYR A 83 -2.46 14.95 -11.32
C TYR A 83 -1.82 14.36 -10.05
N PHE A 84 -0.65 14.85 -9.66
CA PHE A 84 0.16 14.29 -8.58
C PHE A 84 0.73 15.42 -7.73
N GLU A 85 0.88 15.16 -6.43
CA GLU A 85 1.37 16.15 -5.45
C GLU A 85 2.90 16.24 -5.39
N SER A 86 3.60 15.32 -6.06
CA SER A 86 5.06 15.35 -6.16
C SER A 86 5.58 14.63 -7.41
N ASP A 87 6.90 14.45 -7.48
CA ASP A 87 7.67 13.85 -8.57
C ASP A 87 7.76 12.32 -8.52
N SER A 88 7.32 11.68 -7.43
CA SER A 88 7.35 10.21 -7.29
C SER A 88 6.37 9.73 -6.22
N ILE A 89 6.16 8.42 -6.12
CA ILE A 89 5.48 7.86 -4.92
C ILE A 89 6.38 8.09 -3.70
N LYS A 90 5.79 8.52 -2.59
CA LYS A 90 6.49 8.84 -1.33
C LYS A 90 6.17 7.84 -0.23
N VAL A 91 5.00 7.21 -0.30
CA VAL A 91 4.55 6.14 0.61
C VAL A 91 5.52 4.94 0.56
N SER A 92 5.87 4.39 1.72
CA SER A 92 6.74 3.20 1.81
C SER A 92 6.00 1.90 1.47
N GLY A 93 4.71 1.82 1.78
CA GLY A 93 3.88 0.66 1.51
C GLY A 93 2.39 0.98 1.55
N PHE A 94 1.59 0.24 0.79
CA PHE A 94 0.18 0.55 0.61
C PHE A 94 -0.73 -0.62 1.01
N VAL A 95 -1.75 -0.35 1.81
CA VAL A 95 -2.63 -1.37 2.39
C VAL A 95 -4.08 -1.05 2.02
N VAL A 96 -4.74 -1.97 1.31
CA VAL A 96 -6.13 -1.79 0.83
C VAL A 96 -6.94 -3.04 1.09
N ASN A 97 -8.27 -2.95 1.18
CA ASN A 97 -9.08 -4.16 1.30
C ASN A 97 -9.15 -4.92 -0.03
N GLU A 98 -9.41 -4.23 -1.14
CA GLU A 98 -9.42 -4.82 -2.47
C GLU A 98 -8.87 -3.81 -3.50
N CYS A 99 -7.92 -4.23 -4.32
CA CYS A 99 -7.41 -3.42 -5.42
C CYS A 99 -8.16 -3.77 -6.72
N CYS A 100 -8.78 -2.76 -7.33
CA CYS A 100 -9.42 -2.89 -8.63
C CYS A 100 -8.39 -3.26 -9.70
N LYS A 101 -8.63 -4.35 -10.43
CA LYS A 101 -7.75 -4.83 -11.52
C LYS A 101 -8.08 -4.23 -12.88
N ASN A 102 -9.30 -3.73 -13.03
CA ASN A 102 -9.82 -3.18 -14.29
C ASN A 102 -10.38 -1.78 -14.03
N PRO A 103 -9.49 -0.77 -13.92
CA PRO A 103 -9.93 0.61 -13.73
C PRO A 103 -10.75 1.11 -14.93
N SER A 104 -11.67 2.03 -14.68
CA SER A 104 -12.48 2.67 -15.72
C SER A 104 -12.55 4.17 -15.46
N HIS A 105 -11.69 4.91 -16.16
CA HIS A 105 -11.66 6.37 -16.14
C HIS A 105 -11.03 6.89 -17.43
N TYR A 106 -11.52 8.02 -17.94
CA TYR A 106 -11.06 8.58 -19.23
C TYR A 106 -9.59 9.00 -19.21
N GLU A 107 -9.05 9.32 -18.04
CA GLU A 107 -7.63 9.69 -17.84
C GLU A 107 -6.75 8.50 -17.43
N SER A 108 -7.33 7.32 -17.20
CA SER A 108 -6.56 6.15 -16.73
C SER A 108 -5.66 5.63 -17.83
N VAL A 109 -4.35 5.63 -17.59
CA VAL A 109 -3.34 5.07 -18.50
C VAL A 109 -2.79 3.74 -17.99
N LYS A 110 -2.73 3.56 -16.68
CA LYS A 110 -2.18 2.36 -16.02
C LYS A 110 -3.06 1.89 -14.87
N THR A 111 -2.89 0.64 -14.48
CA THR A 111 -3.47 0.10 -13.25
C THR A 111 -2.66 0.53 -12.03
N LEU A 112 -3.30 0.54 -10.86
CA LEU A 112 -2.62 0.82 -9.59
C LEU A 112 -1.47 -0.18 -9.32
N ASN A 113 -1.67 -1.45 -9.68
CA ASN A 113 -0.64 -2.47 -9.52
C ASN A 113 0.61 -2.19 -10.37
N GLU A 114 0.44 -1.79 -11.63
CA GLU A 114 1.57 -1.43 -12.50
C GLU A 114 2.31 -0.21 -11.96
N PHE A 115 1.58 0.80 -11.49
CA PHE A 115 2.17 2.01 -10.93
C PHE A 115 3.05 1.73 -9.72
N LEU A 116 2.56 0.94 -8.75
CA LEU A 116 3.36 0.55 -7.60
C LEU A 116 4.55 -0.35 -7.97
N LEU A 117 4.41 -1.18 -9.01
CA LEU A 117 5.49 -2.03 -9.50
C LEU A 117 6.62 -1.20 -10.14
N GLU A 118 6.28 -0.20 -10.95
CA GLU A 118 7.23 0.71 -11.59
C GLU A 118 8.04 1.52 -10.57
N GLU A 119 7.38 2.02 -9.53
CA GLU A 119 7.99 2.83 -8.46
C GLU A 119 8.60 1.98 -7.33
N ASN A 120 8.60 0.65 -7.49
CA ASN A 120 9.17 -0.31 -6.55
C ASN A 120 8.58 -0.23 -5.12
N ILE A 121 7.26 -0.04 -5.03
CA ILE A 121 6.49 0.07 -3.78
C ILE A 121 5.65 -1.20 -3.56
N PRO A 122 5.77 -1.86 -2.38
CA PRO A 122 4.95 -3.02 -2.05
C PRO A 122 3.54 -2.61 -1.61
N GLY A 123 2.55 -3.42 -2.01
CA GLY A 123 1.16 -3.29 -1.57
C GLY A 123 0.58 -4.62 -1.08
N ILE A 124 -0.40 -4.55 -0.19
CA ILE A 124 -1.18 -5.70 0.30
C ILE A 124 -2.68 -5.44 0.16
N GLU A 125 -3.37 -6.41 -0.44
CA GLU A 125 -4.82 -6.45 -0.58
C GLU A 125 -5.41 -7.68 0.13
N TRP A 126 -6.74 -7.78 0.17
CA TRP A 126 -7.50 -8.83 0.86
C TRP A 126 -7.30 -8.86 2.39
N ILE A 127 -7.12 -7.68 2.98
CA ILE A 127 -6.88 -7.48 4.40
C ILE A 127 -7.98 -6.62 5.03
N ASP A 128 -8.34 -6.91 6.28
CA ASP A 128 -9.34 -6.12 7.02
C ASP A 128 -8.75 -4.77 7.47
N THR A 129 -8.83 -3.78 6.58
CA THR A 129 -8.38 -2.40 6.85
C THR A 129 -9.19 -1.73 7.96
N ARG A 130 -10.43 -2.17 8.23
CA ARG A 130 -11.25 -1.64 9.33
C ARG A 130 -10.74 -2.15 10.67
N ALA A 131 -10.35 -3.41 10.78
CA ALA A 131 -9.71 -3.95 12.00
C ALA A 131 -8.40 -3.22 12.29
N ILE A 132 -7.56 -3.02 11.27
CA ILE A 132 -6.32 -2.23 11.38
C ILE A 132 -6.61 -0.80 11.85
N THR A 133 -7.57 -0.13 11.23
CA THR A 133 -7.95 1.25 11.59
C THR A 133 -8.40 1.35 13.05
N LYS A 134 -9.13 0.36 13.57
CA LYS A 134 -9.53 0.34 14.98
C LYS A 134 -8.33 0.26 15.92
N ILE A 135 -7.40 -0.65 15.62
CA ILE A 135 -6.15 -0.80 16.39
C ILE A 135 -5.39 0.54 16.42
N LEU A 136 -5.17 1.15 15.26
CA LEU A 136 -4.45 2.43 15.15
C LEU A 136 -5.17 3.58 15.85
N ARG A 137 -6.50 3.56 15.90
CA ARG A 137 -7.29 4.57 16.58
C ARG A 137 -7.26 4.42 18.10
N GLU A 138 -7.24 3.19 18.61
CA GLU A 138 -7.24 2.90 20.05
C GLU A 138 -5.83 3.00 20.65
N GLU A 139 -4.81 2.60 19.89
CA GLU A 139 -3.43 2.46 20.39
C GLU A 139 -2.45 3.48 19.79
N GLY A 140 -2.93 4.35 18.88
CA GLY A 140 -2.12 5.34 18.19
C GLY A 140 -1.31 4.77 17.02
N VAL A 141 -0.39 5.59 16.50
CA VAL A 141 0.52 5.20 15.41
C VAL A 141 1.43 4.08 15.89
N GLN A 142 1.53 3.02 15.10
CA GLN A 142 2.34 1.84 15.40
C GLN A 142 3.41 1.66 14.33
N LEU A 143 4.63 1.32 14.75
CA LEU A 143 5.65 0.85 13.83
C LEU A 143 5.32 -0.56 13.35
N GLY A 144 5.68 -0.85 12.11
CA GLY A 144 5.49 -2.19 11.55
C GLY A 144 6.31 -2.44 10.31
N LEU A 145 6.09 -3.62 9.75
CA LEU A 145 6.67 -4.05 8.48
C LEU A 145 5.57 -4.51 7.54
N LEU A 146 5.79 -4.26 6.26
CA LEU A 146 5.04 -4.85 5.16
C LEU A 146 6.01 -5.70 4.35
N ALA A 147 5.73 -6.99 4.22
CA ALA A 147 6.52 -7.93 3.45
C ALA A 147 5.67 -8.54 2.34
N VAL A 148 6.05 -8.31 1.09
CA VAL A 148 5.46 -8.97 -0.08
C VAL A 148 6.48 -9.97 -0.63
N PHE A 149 6.03 -11.20 -0.85
CA PHE A 149 6.85 -12.34 -1.27
C PHE A 149 6.60 -12.74 -2.73
N ASN A 150 7.51 -13.53 -3.30
CA ASN A 150 7.30 -14.07 -4.64
C ASN A 150 6.24 -15.19 -4.63
N PRO A 151 5.61 -15.49 -5.78
CA PRO A 151 4.69 -16.62 -5.87
C PRO A 151 5.37 -17.93 -5.45
N GLY A 152 4.76 -18.64 -4.50
CA GLY A 152 5.26 -19.93 -4.01
C GLY A 152 6.26 -19.86 -2.86
N GLU A 153 6.71 -18.67 -2.45
CA GLU A 153 7.44 -18.49 -1.20
C GLU A 153 6.50 -18.59 0.00
N LYS A 154 6.97 -19.17 1.10
CA LYS A 154 6.21 -19.23 2.36
C LYS A 154 6.75 -18.18 3.34
N PRO A 155 5.90 -17.25 3.83
CA PRO A 155 6.34 -16.28 4.80
C PRO A 155 6.71 -16.97 6.13
N ASN A 156 7.91 -16.69 6.63
CA ASN A 156 8.34 -17.15 7.95
C ASN A 156 7.95 -16.13 9.03
N ILE A 157 6.79 -16.34 9.66
CA ILE A 157 6.20 -15.39 10.61
C ILE A 157 7.09 -15.18 11.84
N ASP A 158 7.77 -16.22 12.33
CA ASP A 158 8.61 -16.11 13.53
C ASP A 158 9.86 -15.26 13.27
N GLU A 159 10.42 -15.35 12.07
CA GLU A 159 11.53 -14.48 11.64
C GLU A 159 11.09 -13.02 11.52
N LEU A 160 9.93 -12.77 10.88
CA LEU A 160 9.34 -11.43 10.78
C LEU A 160 9.05 -10.82 12.16
N ARG A 161 8.61 -11.63 13.13
CA ARG A 161 8.38 -11.17 14.52
C ARG A 161 9.66 -10.75 15.23
N VAL A 162 10.77 -11.43 14.96
CA VAL A 162 12.07 -11.02 15.51
C VAL A 162 12.57 -9.76 14.84
N GLU A 163 12.31 -9.61 13.55
CA GLU A 163 12.73 -8.48 12.73
C GLU A 163 11.95 -7.21 13.06
N VAL A 164 10.61 -7.28 13.20
CA VAL A 164 9.77 -6.12 13.52
C VAL A 164 10.13 -5.50 14.87
N LYS A 165 10.62 -6.31 15.82
CA LYS A 165 11.08 -5.83 17.13
C LYS A 165 12.37 -5.01 17.06
N LYS A 166 13.16 -5.18 16.00
CA LYS A 166 14.39 -4.43 15.76
C LYS A 166 14.15 -3.10 15.03
N VAL A 167 12.91 -2.82 14.62
CA VAL A 167 12.54 -1.56 14.00
C VAL A 167 12.52 -0.49 15.09
N GLU A 168 13.50 0.42 15.03
CA GLU A 168 13.63 1.59 15.90
C GLU A 168 12.88 2.79 15.32
#